data_AF-A0AAN1X902-F1
#
_entry.id   AF-A0AAN1X902-F1
#
_cell.length_a   1.000
_cell.length_b   1.000
_cell.length_c   1.000
_cell.angle_alpha   90.00
_cell.angle_beta   90.00
_cell.angle_gamma   90.00
#
_symmetry.space_group_name_H-M   'P 1'
#
loop_
_entity.id
_entity.type
_entity.pdbx_description
1 polymer ?
#
loop_
_entity_poly.entity_id
_entity_poly.type
_entity_poly.pdbx_seq_one_letter_code
_entity_poly.pdbx_strand_id
1 'polypeptide(L)'
;MVTSLMDNDVLHKTTAYGLFADMLAIPRLQKEVYGALGTAKFVVRKKLSKRPPSRGVDAALTEFTAALGMLKEIEPTPEEVETAANIERLAQLQNLELDTGESILCAVLLARHLGHILTGDKRAIKALEVLNAAEPYLNNFKSKIICLEQLFYWLANNHEIQKVRNAVCADKTVDSALASCFGCYSPEVQNETCIEGLNSYIQDLRQDAPNVLASED
;
A
#
# COMPACT_ATOMS: atom_id res chain seq x y z
N MET A 1 19.26 -7.07 -3.02
CA MET A 1 18.15 -8.03 -3.18
C MET A 1 16.88 -7.34 -2.70
N VAL A 2 15.74 -7.56 -3.35
CA VAL A 2 14.46 -6.97 -2.90
C VAL A 2 14.07 -7.56 -1.56
N THR A 3 13.58 -6.73 -0.65
CA THR A 3 13.14 -7.13 0.70
C THR A 3 11.65 -6.92 0.90
N SER A 4 11.03 -5.99 0.16
CA SER A 4 9.60 -5.68 0.30
C SER A 4 8.98 -5.37 -1.05
N LEU A 5 7.68 -5.63 -1.18
CA LEU A 5 6.92 -5.39 -2.39
C LEU A 5 5.98 -4.20 -2.19
N MET A 6 5.75 -3.47 -3.27
CA MET A 6 4.84 -2.33 -3.29
C MET A 6 3.75 -2.54 -4.32
N ASP A 7 2.50 -2.50 -3.87
CA ASP A 7 1.33 -2.52 -4.73
C ASP A 7 1.18 -1.18 -5.49
N ASN A 8 0.51 -1.28 -6.63
CA ASN A 8 0.14 -0.18 -7.50
C ASN A 8 -0.68 0.90 -6.80
N ASP A 9 -1.53 0.56 -5.84
CA ASP A 9 -2.36 1.55 -5.17
C ASP A 9 -1.53 2.46 -4.26
N VAL A 10 -0.54 1.91 -3.55
CA VAL A 10 0.44 2.69 -2.78
C VAL A 10 1.21 3.61 -3.72
N LEU A 11 1.79 3.07 -4.79
CA LEU A 11 2.54 3.86 -5.78
C LEU A 11 1.70 5.00 -6.37
N HIS A 12 0.47 4.68 -6.78
CA HIS A 12 -0.45 5.64 -7.35
C HIS A 12 -0.76 6.77 -6.37
N LYS A 13 -1.16 6.44 -5.14
CA LYS A 13 -1.61 7.45 -4.17
C LYS A 13 -0.46 8.32 -3.68
N THR A 14 0.69 7.74 -3.34
CA THR A 14 1.83 8.53 -2.85
C THR A 14 2.39 9.45 -3.92
N THR A 15 2.43 9.03 -5.19
CA THR A 15 2.90 9.90 -6.29
C THR A 15 1.85 10.95 -6.67
N ALA A 16 0.55 10.62 -6.60
CA ALA A 16 -0.53 11.58 -6.79
C ALA A 16 -0.47 12.71 -5.75
N TYR A 17 -0.19 12.37 -4.49
CA TYR A 17 -0.01 13.37 -3.42
C TYR A 17 1.35 14.06 -3.43
N GLY A 18 2.36 13.46 -4.05
CA GLY A 18 3.72 13.98 -4.05
C GLY A 18 4.50 13.74 -2.77
N LEU A 19 4.27 12.57 -2.18
CA LEU A 19 4.82 12.14 -0.91
C LEU A 19 5.62 10.84 -1.06
N PHE A 20 5.92 10.38 -2.28
CA PHE A 20 6.61 9.09 -2.45
C PHE A 20 8.03 9.13 -1.89
N ALA A 21 8.79 10.19 -2.20
CA ALA A 21 10.13 10.37 -1.67
C ALA A 21 10.12 10.53 -0.13
N ASP A 22 9.14 11.27 0.41
CA ASP A 22 8.97 11.42 1.85
C ASP A 22 8.65 10.08 2.54
N MET A 23 7.84 9.23 1.89
CA MET A 23 7.52 7.90 2.40
C MET A 23 8.78 7.04 2.48
N LEU A 24 9.57 6.99 1.40
CA LEU A 24 10.83 6.23 1.43
C LEU A 24 11.87 6.80 2.40
N ALA A 25 11.76 8.09 2.74
CA ALA A 25 12.63 8.72 3.73
C ALA A 25 12.27 8.36 5.18
N ILE A 26 11.18 7.65 5.45
CA ILE A 26 10.85 7.19 6.82
C ILE A 26 11.94 6.20 7.28
N PRO A 27 12.56 6.39 8.47
CA PRO A 27 13.73 5.60 8.91
C PRO A 27 13.55 4.08 8.86
N ARG A 28 12.33 3.59 9.12
CA ARG A 28 12.03 2.16 9.07
C ARG A 28 11.94 1.60 7.65
N LEU A 29 11.55 2.43 6.69
CA LEU A 29 11.39 2.08 5.28
C LEU A 29 12.71 2.25 4.51
N GLN A 30 13.58 3.17 4.93
CA GLN A 30 14.89 3.42 4.30
C GLN A 30 15.81 2.18 4.24
N LYS A 31 15.64 1.22 5.15
CA LYS A 31 16.47 0.01 5.21
C LYS A 31 16.03 -1.06 4.20
N GLU A 32 14.88 -0.90 3.57
CA GLU A 32 14.30 -1.87 2.67
C GLU A 32 14.67 -1.57 1.21
N VAL A 33 14.73 -2.63 0.41
CA VAL A 33 14.83 -2.54 -1.04
C VAL A 33 13.47 -2.93 -1.60
N TYR A 34 12.78 -1.97 -2.19
CA TYR A 34 11.42 -2.17 -2.70
C TYR A 34 11.41 -2.73 -4.12
N GLY A 35 10.49 -3.64 -4.37
CA GLY A 35 10.13 -4.14 -5.69
C GLY A 35 8.68 -3.87 -6.03
N ALA A 36 8.37 -3.75 -7.32
CA ALA A 36 7.00 -3.67 -7.83
C ALA A 36 6.89 -4.54 -9.08
N LEU A 37 5.70 -5.07 -9.34
CA LEU A 37 5.47 -5.86 -10.57
C LEU A 37 5.73 -5.01 -11.81
N GLY A 38 6.30 -5.61 -12.86
CA GLY A 38 6.59 -4.91 -14.12
C GLY A 38 5.36 -4.25 -14.77
N THR A 39 4.16 -4.73 -14.45
CA THR A 39 2.88 -4.16 -14.89
C THR A 39 2.57 -2.80 -14.26
N ALA A 40 3.19 -2.45 -13.13
CA ALA A 40 2.94 -1.21 -12.38
C ALA A 40 3.13 0.04 -13.25
N LYS A 41 4.17 0.05 -14.09
CA LYS A 41 4.49 1.18 -14.98
C LYS A 41 3.36 1.54 -15.93
N PHE A 42 2.55 0.56 -16.34
CA PHE A 42 1.42 0.78 -17.24
C PHE A 42 0.15 1.11 -16.47
N VAL A 43 -0.13 0.38 -15.38
CA VAL A 43 -1.35 0.53 -14.59
C VAL A 43 -1.39 1.90 -13.90
N VAL A 44 -0.33 2.27 -13.18
CA VAL A 44 -0.28 3.52 -12.41
C VAL A 44 -0.23 4.72 -13.34
N ARG A 45 0.58 4.68 -14.41
CA ARG A 45 0.61 5.74 -15.44
C ARG A 45 -0.78 5.97 -16.03
N LYS A 46 -1.51 4.91 -16.38
CA LYS A 46 -2.88 5.01 -16.90
C LYS A 46 -3.84 5.61 -15.87
N LYS A 47 -3.74 5.25 -14.59
CA LYS A 47 -4.54 5.83 -13.51
C LYS A 47 -4.29 7.34 -13.38
N LEU A 48 -3.02 7.76 -13.29
CA LEU A 48 -2.62 9.18 -13.18
C LEU A 48 -3.06 10.01 -14.38
N SER A 49 -2.98 9.47 -15.60
CA SER A 49 -3.44 10.18 -16.80
C SER A 49 -4.96 10.26 -16.92
N LYS A 50 -5.69 9.21 -16.49
CA LYS A 50 -7.16 9.18 -16.56
C LYS A 50 -7.81 10.05 -15.49
N ARG A 51 -7.17 10.18 -14.32
CA ARG A 51 -7.58 11.04 -13.21
C ARG A 51 -6.38 11.86 -12.77
N PRO A 52 -6.10 12.97 -13.47
CA PRO A 52 -5.02 13.88 -13.14
C PRO A 52 -5.11 14.37 -11.69
N PRO A 53 -4.04 14.25 -10.89
CA PRO A 53 -4.00 14.84 -9.56
C PRO A 53 -4.05 16.37 -9.60
N SER A 54 -4.53 16.99 -8.54
CA SER A 54 -4.68 18.44 -8.42
C SER A 54 -3.37 19.23 -8.55
N ARG A 55 -2.23 18.60 -8.24
CA ARG A 55 -0.88 19.16 -8.45
C ARG A 55 -0.38 19.11 -9.90
N GLY A 56 -1.18 18.56 -10.81
CA GLY A 56 -0.87 18.40 -12.23
C GLY A 56 -0.37 17.01 -12.59
N VAL A 57 -0.81 16.52 -13.75
CA VAL A 57 -0.44 15.20 -14.28
C VAL A 57 1.07 15.08 -14.55
N ASP A 58 1.70 16.13 -15.08
CA ASP A 58 3.13 16.09 -15.42
C ASP A 58 4.00 15.95 -14.17
N ALA A 59 3.69 16.71 -13.11
CA ALA A 59 4.39 16.61 -11.83
C ALA A 59 4.27 15.20 -11.23
N ALA A 60 3.06 14.62 -11.24
CA ALA A 60 2.82 13.28 -10.76
C ALA A 60 3.53 12.21 -11.61
N LEU A 61 3.56 12.35 -12.94
CA LEU A 61 4.26 11.42 -13.84
C LEU A 61 5.79 11.53 -13.72
N THR A 62 6.32 12.72 -13.52
CA THR A 62 7.76 12.93 -13.24
C THR A 62 8.16 12.22 -11.96
N GLU A 63 7.40 12.40 -10.88
CA GLU A 63 7.67 11.71 -9.62
C GLU A 63 7.46 10.20 -9.72
N PHE A 64 6.43 9.74 -10.41
CA PHE A 64 6.22 8.31 -10.67
C PHE A 64 7.37 7.69 -11.48
N THR A 65 7.92 8.42 -12.46
CA THR A 65 9.08 7.96 -13.22
C THR A 65 10.32 7.87 -12.32
N ALA A 66 10.54 8.84 -11.44
CA ALA A 66 11.61 8.79 -10.44
C ALA A 66 11.41 7.61 -9.46
N ALA A 67 10.17 7.37 -9.02
CA ALA A 67 9.81 6.24 -8.17
C ALA A 67 10.16 4.90 -8.83
N LEU A 68 9.78 4.69 -10.10
CA LEU A 68 10.16 3.48 -10.84
C LEU A 68 11.68 3.28 -10.93
N GLY A 69 12.47 4.36 -11.00
CA GLY A 69 13.93 4.28 -10.97
C GLY A 69 14.52 3.83 -9.62
N MET A 70 13.76 4.00 -8.52
CA MET A 70 14.15 3.56 -7.17
C MET A 70 13.73 2.12 -6.87
N LEU A 71 12.67 1.63 -7.53
CA LEU A 71 12.14 0.29 -7.34
C LEU A 71 12.86 -0.73 -8.22
N LYS A 72 12.92 -1.98 -7.75
CA LYS A 72 13.28 -3.11 -8.61
C LYS A 72 12.04 -3.65 -9.30
N GLU A 73 12.15 -3.83 -10.61
CA GLU A 73 11.12 -4.54 -11.37
C GLU A 73 11.11 -6.02 -10.96
N ILE A 74 9.94 -6.50 -10.57
CA ILE A 74 9.69 -7.90 -10.23
C ILE A 74 8.96 -8.53 -11.40
N GLU A 75 9.65 -9.46 -12.05
CA GLU A 75 9.05 -10.42 -12.96
C GLU A 75 8.80 -11.72 -12.20
N PRO A 76 7.54 -12.17 -12.07
CA PRO A 76 7.22 -13.44 -11.43
C PRO A 76 7.74 -14.62 -12.24
N THR A 77 8.20 -15.67 -11.57
CA THR A 77 8.52 -16.95 -12.23
C THR A 77 7.25 -17.73 -12.57
N PRO A 78 7.30 -18.71 -13.48
CA PRO A 78 6.15 -19.58 -13.76
C PRO A 78 5.57 -20.25 -12.50
N GLU A 79 6.42 -20.68 -11.57
CA GLU A 79 6.02 -21.31 -10.31
C GLU A 79 5.30 -20.30 -9.38
N GLU A 80 5.76 -19.05 -9.35
CA GLU A 80 5.09 -17.98 -8.60
C GLU A 80 3.72 -17.65 -9.21
N VAL A 81 3.59 -17.67 -10.54
CA VAL A 81 2.31 -17.49 -11.24
C VAL A 81 1.34 -18.64 -10.95
N GLU A 82 1.81 -19.88 -10.94
CA GLU A 82 0.99 -21.05 -10.57
C GLU A 82 0.52 -20.96 -9.11
N THR A 83 1.42 -20.58 -8.22
CA THR A 83 1.09 -20.35 -6.80
C THR A 83 0.05 -19.24 -6.65
N ALA A 84 0.20 -18.14 -7.38
CA ALA A 84 -0.75 -17.04 -7.39
C ALA A 84 -2.14 -17.48 -7.88
N ALA A 85 -2.20 -18.28 -8.96
CA ALA A 85 -3.46 -18.83 -9.46
C ALA A 85 -4.15 -19.74 -8.42
N ASN A 86 -3.37 -20.52 -7.66
CA ASN A 86 -3.92 -21.33 -6.57
C ASN A 86 -4.45 -20.45 -5.41
N ILE A 87 -3.72 -19.40 -5.03
CA ILE A 87 -4.17 -18.43 -4.01
C ILE A 87 -5.49 -17.77 -4.46
N GLU A 88 -5.57 -17.29 -5.70
CA GLU A 88 -6.76 -16.67 -6.27
C GLU A 88 -7.95 -17.64 -6.28
N ARG A 89 -7.73 -18.90 -6.68
CA ARG A 89 -8.75 -19.95 -6.65
C ARG A 89 -9.29 -20.19 -5.23
N LEU A 90 -8.42 -20.22 -4.22
CA LEU A 90 -8.82 -20.40 -2.83
C LEU A 90 -9.62 -19.19 -2.32
N ALA A 91 -9.22 -17.98 -2.69
CA ALA A 91 -9.98 -16.76 -2.39
C ALA A 91 -11.39 -16.84 -2.98
N GLN A 92 -11.52 -17.24 -4.25
CA GLN A 92 -12.81 -17.39 -4.94
C GLN A 92 -13.71 -18.43 -4.26
N LEU A 93 -13.17 -19.59 -3.85
CA LEU A 93 -13.92 -20.62 -3.14
C LEU A 93 -14.49 -20.13 -1.80
N GLN A 94 -13.82 -19.17 -1.18
CA GLN A 94 -14.24 -18.56 0.09
C GLN A 94 -15.00 -17.24 -0.12
N ASN A 95 -15.33 -16.85 -1.36
CA ASN A 95 -15.95 -15.58 -1.73
C ASN A 95 -15.17 -14.35 -1.21
N LEU A 96 -13.84 -14.45 -1.21
CA LEU A 96 -12.95 -13.38 -0.79
C LEU A 96 -12.52 -12.53 -1.98
N GLU A 97 -12.34 -11.24 -1.74
CA GLU A 97 -11.88 -10.29 -2.75
C GLU A 97 -10.36 -10.21 -2.76
N LEU A 98 -9.74 -10.98 -3.66
CA LEU A 98 -8.31 -10.92 -3.95
C LEU A 98 -8.12 -10.99 -5.46
N ASP A 99 -7.48 -9.99 -6.05
CA ASP A 99 -7.25 -9.95 -7.49
C ASP A 99 -5.95 -10.67 -7.90
N THR A 100 -5.75 -10.81 -9.20
CA THR A 100 -4.56 -11.46 -9.76
C THR A 100 -3.26 -10.73 -9.39
N GLY A 101 -3.27 -9.40 -9.31
CA GLY A 101 -2.09 -8.61 -8.96
C GLY A 101 -1.66 -8.86 -7.52
N GLU A 102 -2.61 -8.80 -6.59
CA GLU A 102 -2.38 -9.08 -5.17
C GLU A 102 -2.00 -10.55 -4.93
N SER A 103 -2.63 -11.48 -5.65
CA SER A 103 -2.29 -12.91 -5.60
C SER A 103 -0.84 -13.16 -6.06
N ILE A 104 -0.38 -12.47 -7.10
CA ILE A 104 1.02 -12.53 -7.55
C ILE A 104 1.97 -11.95 -6.51
N LEU A 105 1.67 -10.78 -5.92
CA LEU A 105 2.48 -10.20 -4.85
C LEU A 105 2.62 -11.15 -3.67
N CYS A 106 1.53 -11.81 -3.28
CA CYS A 106 1.48 -12.82 -2.23
C CYS A 106 2.37 -14.02 -2.55
N ALA A 107 2.27 -14.57 -3.77
CA ALA A 107 3.10 -15.69 -4.21
C ALA A 107 4.59 -15.34 -4.19
N VAL A 108 4.96 -14.16 -4.70
CA VAL A 108 6.35 -13.66 -4.70
C VAL A 108 6.86 -13.48 -3.27
N LEU A 109 6.07 -12.88 -2.37
CA LEU A 109 6.46 -12.69 -0.98
C LEU A 109 6.78 -14.03 -0.31
N LEU A 110 5.93 -15.03 -0.51
CA LEU A 110 6.10 -16.36 0.09
C LEU A 110 7.31 -17.10 -0.50
N ALA A 111 7.39 -17.16 -1.84
CA ALA A 111 8.42 -17.91 -2.55
C ALA A 111 9.82 -17.33 -2.34
N ARG A 112 9.94 -16.00 -2.26
CA ARG A 112 11.22 -15.30 -2.07
C ARG A 112 11.50 -14.93 -0.61
N HIS A 113 10.64 -15.33 0.31
CA HIS A 113 10.74 -15.06 1.76
C HIS A 113 10.92 -13.57 2.08
N LEU A 114 10.12 -12.71 1.45
CA LEU A 114 10.21 -11.27 1.62
C LEU A 114 9.65 -10.79 2.97
N GLY A 115 10.05 -9.58 3.34
CA GLY A 115 9.67 -8.89 4.56
C GLY A 115 8.22 -8.44 4.53
N HIS A 116 7.85 -7.59 3.59
CA HIS A 116 6.53 -6.96 3.59
C HIS A 116 5.91 -6.81 2.19
N ILE A 117 4.58 -6.71 2.14
CA ILE A 117 3.82 -6.09 1.04
C ILE A 117 3.21 -4.78 1.57
N LEU A 118 3.39 -3.69 0.82
CA LEU A 118 2.74 -2.42 1.05
C LEU A 118 1.52 -2.35 0.12
N THR A 119 0.31 -2.26 0.66
CA THR A 119 -0.93 -2.17 -0.14
C THR A 119 -1.94 -1.18 0.45
N GLY A 120 -2.77 -0.60 -0.42
CA GLY A 120 -3.93 0.20 -0.05
C GLY A 120 -5.25 -0.55 -0.11
N ASP A 121 -5.28 -1.80 -0.59
CA ASP A 121 -6.51 -2.57 -0.71
C ASP A 121 -6.85 -3.30 0.60
N LYS A 122 -7.73 -2.69 1.39
CA LYS A 122 -8.24 -3.28 2.65
C LYS A 122 -8.95 -4.60 2.44
N ARG A 123 -9.55 -4.82 1.27
CA ARG A 123 -10.31 -6.04 0.97
C ARG A 123 -9.34 -7.20 0.76
N ALA A 124 -8.22 -6.94 0.08
CA ALA A 124 -7.12 -7.90 -0.02
C ALA A 124 -6.52 -8.23 1.36
N ILE A 125 -6.33 -7.24 2.23
CA ILE A 125 -5.81 -7.47 3.60
C ILE A 125 -6.73 -8.41 4.39
N LYS A 126 -8.04 -8.17 4.38
CA LYS A 126 -9.02 -9.03 5.06
C LYS A 126 -9.09 -10.42 4.43
N ALA A 127 -9.02 -10.51 3.11
CA ALA A 127 -8.96 -11.80 2.40
C ALA A 127 -7.72 -12.62 2.83
N LEU A 128 -6.57 -11.98 2.95
CA LEU A 128 -5.34 -12.62 3.37
C LEU A 128 -5.39 -13.12 4.82
N GLU A 129 -6.05 -12.41 5.73
CA GLU A 129 -6.27 -12.92 7.09
C GLU A 129 -7.03 -14.25 7.08
N VAL A 130 -8.14 -14.30 6.34
CA VAL A 130 -8.97 -15.51 6.24
C VAL A 130 -8.19 -16.65 5.61
N LEU A 131 -7.48 -16.38 4.50
CA LEU A 131 -6.65 -17.38 3.82
C LEU A 131 -5.48 -17.87 4.69
N ASN A 132 -4.81 -16.98 5.41
CA ASN A 132 -3.72 -17.30 6.34
C ASN A 132 -4.18 -18.24 7.46
N ALA A 133 -5.42 -18.08 7.94
CA ALA A 133 -6.01 -18.96 8.95
C ALA A 133 -6.48 -20.30 8.39
N ALA A 134 -6.96 -20.34 7.15
CA ALA A 134 -7.53 -21.53 6.52
C ALA A 134 -6.48 -22.47 5.93
N GLU A 135 -5.37 -21.93 5.42
CA GLU A 135 -4.43 -22.67 4.57
C GLU A 135 -3.04 -22.75 5.23
N PRO A 136 -2.58 -23.95 5.64
CA PRO A 136 -1.34 -24.10 6.39
C PRO A 136 -0.09 -23.55 5.70
N TYR A 137 -0.04 -23.62 4.36
CA TYR A 137 1.09 -23.12 3.59
C TYR A 137 1.09 -21.58 3.43
N LEU A 138 -0.05 -20.92 3.70
CA LEU A 138 -0.20 -19.47 3.75
C LEU A 138 0.02 -18.90 5.15
N ASN A 139 0.22 -19.73 6.18
CA ASN A 139 0.43 -19.32 7.58
C ASN A 139 1.75 -18.53 7.84
N ASN A 140 2.37 -18.01 6.79
CA ASN A 140 3.59 -17.20 6.85
C ASN A 140 3.32 -15.72 6.52
N PHE A 141 2.05 -15.29 6.47
CA PHE A 141 1.68 -13.88 6.31
C PHE A 141 1.71 -13.09 7.63
N LYS A 142 2.09 -13.72 8.74
CA LYS A 142 2.12 -13.05 10.05
C LYS A 142 2.97 -11.77 10.00
N SER A 143 2.32 -10.64 10.26
CA SER A 143 2.88 -9.29 10.27
C SER A 143 3.59 -8.89 8.96
N LYS A 144 3.13 -9.41 7.82
CA LYS A 144 3.73 -9.18 6.50
C LYS A 144 3.09 -8.03 5.72
N ILE A 145 1.95 -7.50 6.14
CA ILE A 145 1.23 -6.49 5.38
C ILE A 145 1.31 -5.13 6.05
N ILE A 146 1.77 -4.12 5.31
CA ILE A 146 1.75 -2.72 5.72
C ILE A 146 0.64 -2.03 4.92
N CYS A 147 -0.39 -1.53 5.61
CA CYS A 147 -1.47 -0.82 4.93
C CYS A 147 -1.12 0.65 4.64
N LEU A 148 -1.88 1.27 3.73
CA LEU A 148 -1.71 2.68 3.39
C LEU A 148 -1.86 3.61 4.61
N GLU A 149 -2.79 3.34 5.51
CA GLU A 149 -2.97 4.15 6.71
C GLU A 149 -1.75 4.10 7.64
N GLN A 150 -1.07 2.95 7.77
CA GLN A 150 0.18 2.84 8.51
C GLN A 150 1.28 3.70 7.86
N LEU A 151 1.38 3.69 6.54
CA LEU A 151 2.33 4.54 5.80
C LEU A 151 2.07 6.03 6.08
N PHE A 152 0.80 6.45 6.05
CA PHE A 152 0.42 7.84 6.31
C PHE A 152 0.57 8.24 7.79
N TYR A 153 0.33 7.31 8.70
CA TYR A 153 0.61 7.49 10.13
C TYR A 153 2.11 7.72 10.36
N TRP A 154 2.97 6.93 9.73
CA TRP A 154 4.41 7.13 9.83
C TRP A 154 4.88 8.40 9.12
N LEU A 155 4.31 8.74 7.96
CA LEU A 155 4.58 10.01 7.28
C LEU A 155 4.27 11.20 8.20
N ALA A 156 3.09 11.21 8.82
CA ALA A 156 2.66 12.30 9.69
C ALA A 156 3.49 12.41 10.98
N ASN A 157 4.07 11.29 11.46
CA ASN A 157 4.94 11.27 12.64
C ASN A 157 6.43 11.57 12.35
N ASN A 158 6.89 11.36 11.11
CA ASN A 158 8.31 11.54 10.73
C ASN A 158 8.55 12.81 9.90
N HIS A 159 7.50 13.45 9.43
CA HIS A 159 7.55 14.71 8.67
C HIS A 159 6.62 15.75 9.28
N GLU A 160 6.70 16.98 8.79
CA GLU A 160 5.74 18.02 9.15
C GLU A 160 4.33 17.59 8.75
N ILE A 161 3.48 17.26 9.72
CA ILE A 161 2.11 16.81 9.48
C ILE A 161 1.30 17.77 8.60
N GLN A 162 1.55 19.08 8.69
CA GLN A 162 0.89 20.08 7.85
C GLN A 162 1.25 19.90 6.35
N LYS A 163 2.48 19.48 6.03
CA LYS A 163 2.89 19.14 4.66
C LYS A 163 2.08 17.95 4.13
N VAL A 164 2.00 16.88 4.91
CA VAL A 164 1.24 15.66 4.55
C VAL A 164 -0.24 15.99 4.38
N ARG A 165 -0.82 16.73 5.34
CA ARG A 165 -2.21 17.20 5.29
C ARG A 165 -2.49 18.06 4.07
N ASN A 166 -1.63 19.05 3.78
CA ASN A 166 -1.80 19.92 2.61
C ASN A 166 -1.82 19.11 1.31
N ALA A 167 -0.93 18.13 1.19
CA ALA A 167 -0.88 17.24 0.02
C ALA A 167 -2.17 16.40 -0.12
N VAL A 168 -2.63 15.78 0.96
CA VAL A 168 -3.86 14.97 0.95
C VAL A 168 -5.10 15.83 0.66
N CYS A 169 -5.22 16.98 1.34
CA CYS A 169 -6.40 17.84 1.23
C CYS A 169 -6.46 18.65 -0.07
N ALA A 170 -5.33 18.82 -0.76
CA ALA A 170 -5.31 19.36 -2.11
C ALA A 170 -6.04 18.44 -3.11
N ASP A 171 -6.07 17.12 -2.87
CA ASP A 171 -6.80 16.16 -3.72
C ASP A 171 -7.52 15.07 -2.93
N LYS A 172 -8.70 15.42 -2.43
CA LYS A 172 -9.55 14.55 -1.61
C LYS A 172 -10.10 13.34 -2.37
N THR A 173 -9.98 13.32 -3.70
CA THR A 173 -10.57 12.27 -4.56
C THR A 173 -9.64 11.09 -4.78
N VAL A 174 -8.35 11.26 -4.48
CA VAL A 174 -7.33 10.20 -4.58
C VAL A 174 -7.61 9.08 -3.57
N ASP A 175 -7.94 9.44 -2.33
CA ASP A 175 -8.31 8.51 -1.27
C ASP A 175 -9.26 9.18 -0.27
N SER A 176 -10.48 8.66 -0.16
CA SER A 176 -11.51 9.22 0.72
C SER A 176 -11.28 8.92 2.20
N ALA A 177 -10.63 7.80 2.53
CA ALA A 177 -10.30 7.45 3.92
C ALA A 177 -9.22 8.39 4.46
N LEU A 178 -8.16 8.62 3.69
CA LEU A 178 -7.13 9.60 4.03
C LEU A 178 -7.71 11.02 4.09
N ALA A 179 -8.54 11.41 3.11
CA ALA A 179 -9.20 12.72 3.13
C ALA A 179 -10.06 12.93 4.39
N SER A 180 -10.70 11.86 4.89
CA SER A 180 -11.45 11.87 6.13
C SER A 180 -10.54 11.98 7.36
N CYS A 181 -9.46 11.19 7.42
CA CYS A 181 -8.50 11.20 8.52
C CYS A 181 -7.81 12.56 8.68
N PHE A 182 -7.41 13.20 7.58
CA PHE A 182 -6.79 14.52 7.59
C PHE A 182 -7.81 15.69 7.69
N GLY A 183 -9.09 15.35 7.89
CA GLY A 183 -10.18 16.29 8.08
C GLY A 183 -10.30 17.30 6.94
N CYS A 184 -10.11 16.87 5.70
CA CYS A 184 -10.07 17.76 4.55
C CYS A 184 -11.41 18.44 4.23
N TYR A 185 -12.49 18.04 4.90
CA TYR A 185 -13.82 18.64 4.81
C TYR A 185 -14.08 19.65 5.95
N SER A 186 -13.17 19.77 6.91
CA SER A 186 -13.27 20.66 8.06
C SER A 186 -12.24 21.79 7.96
N PRO A 187 -12.65 23.06 8.21
CA PRO A 187 -11.75 24.20 8.13
C PRO A 187 -10.71 24.22 9.27
N GLU A 188 -11.06 23.67 10.43
CA GLU A 188 -10.22 23.62 11.62
C GLU A 188 -10.03 22.16 12.04
N VAL A 189 -8.81 21.65 11.92
CA VAL A 189 -8.44 20.30 12.32
C VAL A 189 -7.10 20.40 13.03
N GLN A 190 -7.03 19.87 14.24
CA GLN A 190 -5.79 19.81 15.00
C GLN A 190 -4.93 18.63 14.52
N ASN A 191 -3.63 18.72 14.71
CA ASN A 191 -2.70 17.69 14.24
C ASN A 191 -2.97 16.34 14.94
N GLU A 192 -3.27 16.41 16.24
CA GLU A 192 -3.59 15.28 17.10
C GLU A 192 -4.80 14.51 16.56
N THR A 193 -5.84 15.22 16.10
CA THR A 193 -7.04 14.60 15.53
C THR A 193 -6.78 13.86 14.22
N CYS A 194 -5.75 14.25 13.45
CA CYS A 194 -5.39 13.54 12.23
C CYS A 194 -4.73 12.18 12.54
N ILE A 195 -3.83 12.18 13.53
CA ILE A 195 -3.14 10.98 14.00
C ILE A 195 -4.14 10.01 14.64
N GLU A 196 -5.07 10.51 15.45
CA GLU A 196 -6.15 9.72 16.03
C GLU A 196 -7.04 9.08 14.95
N GLY A 197 -7.39 9.84 13.91
CA GLY A 197 -8.16 9.33 12.77
C GLY A 197 -7.45 8.18 12.05
N LEU A 198 -6.17 8.35 11.72
CA LEU A 198 -5.36 7.29 11.11
C LEU A 198 -5.27 6.07 12.01
N ASN A 199 -5.00 6.25 13.30
CA ASN A 199 -4.94 5.15 14.25
C ASN A 199 -6.28 4.41 14.36
N SER A 200 -7.41 5.14 14.39
CA SER A 200 -8.74 4.52 14.41
C SER A 200 -8.96 3.60 13.21
N TYR A 201 -8.55 4.01 12.01
CA TYR A 201 -8.67 3.19 10.80
C TYR A 201 -7.71 1.98 10.82
N ILE A 202 -6.50 2.15 11.37
CA ILE A 202 -5.55 1.05 11.55
C ILE A 202 -6.10 0.02 12.54
N GLN A 203 -6.65 0.46 13.67
CA GLN A 203 -7.21 -0.45 14.68
C GLN A 203 -8.46 -1.18 14.17
N ASP A 204 -9.35 -0.50 13.43
CA ASP A 204 -10.49 -1.14 12.76
C ASP A 204 -10.02 -2.25 11.82
N LEU A 205 -9.04 -1.95 10.95
CA LEU A 205 -8.48 -2.96 10.06
C LEU A 205 -7.77 -4.09 10.81
N ARG A 206 -7.08 -3.79 11.92
CA ARG A 206 -6.40 -4.77 12.77
C ARG A 206 -7.39 -5.72 13.46
N GLN A 207 -8.61 -5.27 13.77
CA GLN A 207 -9.66 -6.16 14.30
C GLN A 207 -10.07 -7.22 13.27
N ASP A 208 -10.14 -6.82 11.99
CA ASP A 208 -10.47 -7.73 10.89
C ASP A 208 -9.27 -8.56 10.39
N ALA A 209 -8.04 -8.08 10.62
CA ALA A 209 -6.80 -8.67 10.12
C ALA A 209 -5.69 -8.71 11.19
N PRO A 210 -5.91 -9.38 12.34
CA PRO A 210 -5.03 -9.29 13.51
C PRO A 210 -3.66 -9.96 13.31
N ASN A 211 -3.56 -10.95 12.42
CA ASN A 211 -2.32 -11.70 12.24
C ASN A 211 -1.49 -11.18 11.08
N VAL A 212 -2.12 -10.76 9.97
CA VAL A 212 -1.38 -10.38 8.76
C VAL A 212 -0.83 -8.95 8.79
N LEU A 213 -1.48 -8.04 9.51
CA LEU A 213 -1.07 -6.63 9.58
C LEU A 213 0.21 -6.46 10.42
N ALA A 214 1.16 -5.67 9.91
CA ALA A 214 2.42 -5.36 10.59
C ALA A 214 2.19 -4.62 11.91
N SER A 215 3.12 -4.76 12.86
CA SER A 215 3.11 -3.98 14.11
C SER A 215 3.36 -2.50 13.86
N GLU A 216 2.90 -1.66 14.78
CA GLU A 216 3.18 -0.21 14.75
C GLU A 216 4.58 0.13 15.28
N ASP A 217 5.17 -0.74 16.10
CA ASP A 217 6.55 -0.67 16.62
C ASP A 217 7.60 -0.79 15.52
#